data_AF-A0A7S3CJ46-F1
#
_entry.id   AF-A0A7S3CJ46-F1
#
_cell.length_a   1.000
_cell.length_b   1.000
_cell.length_c   1.000
_cell.angle_alpha   90.00
_cell.angle_beta   90.00
_cell.angle_gamma   90.00
#
_symmetry.space_group_name_H-M   'P 1'
#
loop_
_entity.id
_entity.type
_entity.pdbx_description
1 polymer ?
#
loop_
_entity_poly.entity_id
_entity_poly.type
_entity_poly.pdbx_seq_one_letter_code
_entity_poly.pdbx_strand_id
1 'polypeptide(L)'
;MRGADYLYQIGCRLHRSNDAWTRCLLGYSAFSFLMIPHALIWKIHFAFFTMATLARIRDKGAEPSIDEIHVFDTIFQNEKLNKLFTPETFHVIDFDQEWDEGRSNPYFPEYRSATGKFFNADTNTTTGFYKFGDVESGATMTLHFKTMPFSNNKYNFTEPFLIYDMHAHVSHNGNVFVESIHKAEEVLKTKRIFVPWH
;
A
#
# COMPACT_ATOMS: atom_id res chain seq x y z
N MET A 1 -19.70 0.58 -4.09
CA MET A 1 -18.92 -0.40 -4.88
C MET A 1 -19.83 -1.57 -5.21
N ARG A 2 -19.95 -1.99 -6.47
CA ARG A 2 -20.77 -3.19 -6.80
C ARG A 2 -19.97 -4.43 -6.43
N GLY A 3 -20.64 -5.53 -6.09
CA GLY A 3 -19.96 -6.78 -5.71
C GLY A 3 -19.03 -7.33 -6.79
N ALA A 4 -19.34 -7.08 -8.07
CA ALA A 4 -18.47 -7.44 -9.20
C ALA A 4 -17.15 -6.65 -9.21
N ASP A 5 -17.21 -5.33 -8.97
CA ASP A 5 -16.02 -4.47 -8.91
C ASP A 5 -15.09 -4.90 -7.77
N TYR A 6 -15.68 -5.28 -6.64
CA TYR A 6 -14.95 -5.78 -5.48
C TYR A 6 -14.21 -7.10 -5.76
N LEU A 7 -14.90 -8.05 -6.40
CA LEU A 7 -14.28 -9.32 -6.80
C LEU A 7 -13.21 -9.12 -7.87
N TYR A 8 -13.40 -8.16 -8.78
CA TYR A 8 -12.41 -7.78 -9.77
C TYR A 8 -11.15 -7.22 -9.10
N GLN A 9 -11.28 -6.28 -8.16
CA GLN A 9 -10.16 -5.72 -7.40
C GLN A 9 -9.34 -6.80 -6.70
N ILE A 10 -10.01 -7.72 -5.98
CA ILE A 10 -9.35 -8.85 -5.33
C ILE A 10 -8.66 -9.74 -6.37
N GLY A 11 -9.35 -10.03 -7.47
CA GLY A 11 -8.86 -10.85 -8.58
C GLY A 11 -7.55 -10.35 -9.17
N CYS A 12 -7.47 -9.05 -9.47
CA CYS A 12 -6.26 -8.41 -10.02
C CYS A 12 -5.05 -8.53 -9.08
N ARG A 13 -5.27 -8.59 -7.76
CA ARG A 13 -4.22 -8.60 -6.73
C ARG A 13 -4.03 -9.95 -6.05
N LEU A 14 -4.61 -11.03 -6.59
CA LEU A 14 -4.48 -12.39 -6.03
C LEU A 14 -3.03 -12.84 -5.90
N HIS A 15 -2.11 -12.32 -6.72
CA HIS A 15 -0.68 -12.61 -6.64
C HIS A 15 -0.09 -12.28 -5.25
N ARG A 16 -0.62 -11.27 -4.55
CA ARG A 16 -0.20 -10.87 -3.19
C ARG A 16 -0.57 -11.87 -2.11
N SER A 17 -1.64 -12.62 -2.34
CA SER A 17 -2.13 -13.67 -1.44
C SER A 17 -1.44 -15.01 -1.67
N ASN A 18 -0.56 -15.12 -2.67
CA ASN A 18 0.11 -16.37 -3.03
C ASN A 18 1.37 -16.66 -2.19
N ASP A 19 1.28 -16.40 -0.88
CA ASP A 19 2.34 -16.67 0.11
C ASP A 19 2.18 -18.06 0.74
N ALA A 20 3.25 -18.54 1.40
CA ALA A 20 3.26 -19.89 1.97
C ALA A 20 2.20 -20.06 3.06
N TRP A 21 1.98 -19.02 3.89
CA TRP A 21 0.97 -19.06 4.94
C TRP A 21 -0.44 -19.20 4.38
N THR A 22 -0.81 -18.41 3.35
CA THR A 22 -2.12 -18.54 2.70
C THR A 22 -2.32 -19.93 2.07
N ARG A 23 -1.26 -20.51 1.47
CA ARG A 23 -1.30 -21.89 0.95
C ARG A 23 -1.48 -22.92 2.07
N CYS A 24 -0.83 -22.73 3.22
CA CYS A 24 -1.02 -23.58 4.40
C CYS A 24 -2.45 -23.48 4.95
N LEU A 25 -3.03 -22.28 5.01
CA LEU A 25 -4.42 -22.07 5.44
C LEU A 25 -5.43 -22.75 4.49
N LEU A 26 -5.20 -22.67 3.18
CA LEU A 26 -6.00 -23.40 2.18
C LEU A 26 -5.88 -24.91 2.37
N GLY A 27 -4.66 -25.43 2.52
CA GLY A 27 -4.42 -26.85 2.76
C GLY A 27 -5.08 -27.34 4.07
N TYR A 28 -4.98 -26.57 5.14
CA TYR A 28 -5.61 -26.88 6.42
C TYR A 28 -7.13 -26.82 6.36
N SER A 29 -7.70 -25.87 5.62
CA SER A 29 -9.14 -25.77 5.40
C SER A 29 -9.65 -26.98 4.61
N ALA A 30 -8.93 -27.40 3.56
CA ALA A 30 -9.25 -28.61 2.79
C ALA A 30 -9.17 -29.88 3.65
N PHE A 31 -8.13 -30.00 4.49
CA PHE A 31 -8.04 -31.10 5.45
C PHE A 31 -9.22 -31.11 6.44
N SER A 32 -9.54 -29.96 7.02
CA SER A 32 -10.66 -29.82 7.97
C SER A 32 -12.00 -30.20 7.32
N PHE A 33 -12.20 -29.86 6.05
CA PHE A 33 -13.36 -30.26 5.27
C PHE A 33 -13.49 -31.79 5.16
N LEU A 34 -12.41 -32.50 4.84
CA LEU A 34 -12.40 -33.97 4.77
C LEU A 34 -12.71 -34.62 6.12
N MET A 35 -12.35 -33.95 7.22
CA MET A 35 -12.56 -34.44 8.58
C MET A 35 -13.96 -34.15 9.15
N ILE A 36 -14.80 -33.36 8.47
CA ILE A 36 -16.15 -32.96 8.91
C ILE A 36 -17.01 -34.13 9.45
N PRO A 37 -17.03 -35.33 8.82
CA PRO A 37 -17.86 -36.44 9.31
C PRO A 37 -17.42 -37.03 10.65
N HIS A 38 -16.16 -36.85 11.06
CA HIS A 38 -15.61 -37.51 12.23
C HIS A 38 -16.05 -36.86 13.55
N ALA A 39 -16.13 -35.53 13.61
CA ALA A 39 -16.47 -34.82 14.84
C ALA A 39 -16.90 -33.37 14.57
N LEU A 40 -17.70 -32.79 15.47
CA LEU A 40 -18.16 -31.41 15.38
C LEU A 40 -17.01 -30.39 15.33
N ILE A 41 -15.90 -30.66 16.02
CA ILE A 41 -14.73 -29.77 16.05
C ILE A 41 -14.20 -29.48 14.64
N TRP A 42 -14.27 -30.43 13.72
CA TRP A 42 -13.81 -30.25 12.34
C TRP A 42 -14.68 -29.28 11.55
N LYS A 43 -15.98 -29.18 11.87
CA LYS A 43 -16.87 -28.16 11.27
C LYS A 43 -16.47 -26.76 11.74
N ILE A 44 -16.12 -26.61 13.02
CA ILE A 44 -15.66 -25.33 13.60
C ILE A 44 -14.34 -24.92 12.95
N HIS A 45 -13.39 -25.85 12.85
CA HIS A 45 -12.10 -25.59 12.20
C HIS A 45 -12.30 -25.22 10.72
N PHE A 46 -13.10 -25.99 9.98
CA PHE A 46 -13.39 -25.67 8.59
C PHE A 46 -13.97 -24.26 8.43
N ALA A 47 -14.98 -23.90 9.24
CA ALA A 47 -15.58 -22.57 9.19
C ALA A 47 -14.55 -21.46 9.53
N PHE A 48 -13.82 -21.60 10.63
CA PHE A 48 -12.87 -20.59 11.10
C PHE A 48 -11.72 -20.38 10.12
N PHE A 49 -11.05 -21.45 9.68
CA PHE A 49 -9.89 -21.34 8.81
C PHE A 49 -10.27 -20.93 7.38
N THR A 50 -11.48 -21.29 6.92
CA THR A 50 -12.03 -20.73 5.67
C THR A 50 -12.22 -19.22 5.80
N MET A 51 -12.83 -18.73 6.89
CA MET A 51 -12.99 -17.30 7.13
C MET A 51 -11.65 -16.56 7.26
N ALA A 52 -10.68 -17.13 7.96
CA ALA A 52 -9.33 -16.56 8.07
C ALA A 52 -8.64 -16.47 6.70
N THR A 53 -8.78 -17.50 5.86
CA THR A 53 -8.25 -17.50 4.49
C THR A 53 -8.92 -16.42 3.65
N LEU A 54 -10.25 -16.33 3.69
CA LEU A 54 -11.01 -15.34 2.93
C LEU A 54 -10.71 -13.92 3.38
N ALA A 55 -10.63 -13.66 4.70
CA ALA A 55 -10.28 -12.35 5.24
C ALA A 55 -8.90 -11.89 4.76
N ARG A 56 -7.93 -12.80 4.73
CA ARG A 56 -6.59 -12.49 4.26
C ARG A 56 -6.53 -12.19 2.76
N ILE A 57 -7.23 -12.98 1.93
CA ILE A 57 -7.36 -12.73 0.49
C ILE A 57 -8.04 -11.38 0.23
N ARG A 58 -9.09 -11.09 1.01
CA ARG A 58 -9.83 -9.85 0.96
C ARG A 58 -8.95 -8.64 1.25
N ASP A 59 -8.25 -8.67 2.38
CA ASP A 59 -7.48 -7.52 2.89
C ASP A 59 -6.22 -7.28 2.03
N LYS A 60 -5.57 -8.33 1.55
CA LYS A 60 -4.48 -8.21 0.56
C LYS A 60 -4.96 -7.86 -0.84
N GLY A 61 -6.22 -8.15 -1.17
CA GLY A 61 -6.82 -7.81 -2.46
C GLY A 61 -7.33 -6.37 -2.52
N ALA A 62 -7.43 -5.69 -1.38
CA ALA A 62 -7.87 -4.31 -1.31
C ALA A 62 -6.90 -3.37 -2.04
N GLU A 63 -7.49 -2.35 -2.67
CA GLU A 63 -6.76 -1.24 -3.24
C GLU A 63 -6.02 -0.48 -2.14
N PRO A 64 -4.75 -0.10 -2.35
CA PRO A 64 -4.06 0.73 -1.40
C PRO A 64 -4.67 2.14 -1.40
N SER A 65 -4.73 2.78 -0.23
CA SER A 65 -5.30 4.11 -0.13
C SER A 65 -4.52 4.91 0.89
N ILE A 66 -3.72 5.88 0.42
CA ILE A 66 -3.02 6.81 1.30
C ILE A 66 -4.00 7.78 1.97
N ASP A 67 -3.57 8.39 3.07
CA ASP A 67 -4.26 9.54 3.64
C ASP A 67 -4.03 10.78 2.76
N GLU A 68 -4.98 11.04 1.87
CA GLU A 68 -4.91 12.16 0.91
C GLU A 68 -4.82 13.51 1.59
N ILE A 69 -5.49 13.67 2.74
CA ILE A 69 -5.48 14.93 3.50
C ILE A 69 -4.06 15.23 3.96
N HIS A 70 -3.38 14.23 4.52
CA HIS A 70 -1.99 14.37 4.96
C HIS A 70 -1.05 14.73 3.79
N VAL A 71 -1.28 14.15 2.60
CA VAL A 71 -0.50 14.46 1.40
C VAL A 71 -0.69 15.90 0.96
N PHE A 72 -1.93 16.36 0.85
CA PHE A 72 -2.22 17.71 0.41
C PHE A 72 -1.71 18.76 1.41
N ASP A 73 -1.89 18.52 2.71
CA ASP A 73 -1.32 19.37 3.76
C ASP A 73 0.20 19.49 3.62
N THR A 74 0.89 18.38 3.34
CA THR A 74 2.35 18.36 3.16
C THR A 74 2.79 19.17 1.94
N ILE A 75 2.04 19.10 0.83
CA ILE A 75 2.32 19.86 -0.39
C ILE A 75 2.11 21.36 -0.17
N PHE A 76 0.99 21.75 0.43
CA PHE A 76 0.65 23.16 0.63
C PHE A 76 1.49 23.85 1.70
N GLN A 77 2.12 23.09 2.60
CA GLN A 77 3.14 23.61 3.51
C GLN A 77 4.48 23.91 2.82
N ASN A 78 4.74 23.36 1.63
CA ASN A 78 5.97 23.63 0.89
C ASN A 78 5.92 25.01 0.22
N GLU A 79 6.79 25.92 0.66
CA GLU A 79 6.83 27.31 0.18
C GLU A 79 7.02 27.48 -1.34
N LYS A 80 7.67 26.52 -2.02
CA LYS A 80 7.85 26.60 -3.47
C LYS A 80 6.61 26.15 -4.23
N LEU A 81 5.91 25.13 -3.72
CA LEU A 81 4.72 24.58 -4.36
C LEU A 81 3.50 25.46 -4.09
N ASN A 82 3.37 25.99 -2.88
CA ASN A 82 2.26 26.88 -2.48
C ASN A 82 2.19 28.18 -3.30
N LYS A 83 3.31 28.62 -3.90
CA LYS A 83 3.32 29.78 -4.82
C LYS A 83 2.58 29.53 -6.14
N LEU A 84 2.41 28.26 -6.51
CA LEU A 84 1.84 27.84 -7.80
C LEU A 84 0.53 27.08 -7.62
N PHE A 85 0.33 26.41 -6.48
CA PHE A 85 -0.85 25.60 -6.19
C PHE A 85 -1.44 26.06 -4.87
N THR A 86 -2.71 26.48 -4.89
CA THR A 86 -3.44 26.80 -3.65
C THR A 86 -4.57 25.79 -3.41
N PRO A 87 -5.01 25.59 -2.15
CA PRO A 87 -6.10 24.67 -1.83
C PRO A 87 -7.43 24.99 -2.52
N GLU A 88 -7.65 26.25 -2.93
CA GLU A 88 -8.91 26.69 -3.54
C GLU A 88 -8.92 26.51 -5.07
N THR A 89 -7.75 26.46 -5.70
CA THR A 89 -7.59 26.57 -7.16
C THR A 89 -7.00 25.33 -7.82
N PHE A 90 -6.47 24.39 -7.01
CA PHE A 90 -5.94 23.13 -7.53
C PHE A 90 -7.07 22.15 -7.89
N HIS A 91 -6.79 21.28 -8.85
CA HIS A 91 -7.62 20.13 -9.17
C HIS A 91 -6.75 18.91 -9.48
N VAL A 92 -7.28 17.73 -9.17
CA VAL A 92 -6.64 16.44 -9.50
C VAL A 92 -7.05 16.04 -10.91
N ILE A 93 -6.06 15.83 -11.77
CA ILE A 93 -6.22 15.39 -13.17
C ILE A 93 -6.21 13.86 -13.24
N ASP A 94 -5.29 13.24 -12.49
CA ASP A 94 -5.03 11.81 -12.55
C ASP A 94 -4.47 11.34 -11.21
N PHE A 95 -4.80 10.12 -10.81
CA PHE A 95 -4.30 9.48 -9.60
C PHE A 95 -4.10 8.00 -9.87
N ASP A 96 -2.95 7.49 -9.45
CA ASP A 96 -2.66 6.07 -9.48
C ASP A 96 -1.83 5.69 -8.25
N GLN A 97 -2.16 4.55 -7.66
CA GLN A 97 -1.42 3.94 -6.58
C GLN A 97 -1.60 2.43 -6.65
N GLU A 98 -0.49 1.70 -6.74
CA GLU A 98 -0.54 0.25 -6.79
C GLU A 98 0.53 -0.37 -5.89
N TRP A 99 0.28 -1.62 -5.47
CA TRP A 99 1.23 -2.40 -4.69
C TRP A 99 2.46 -2.75 -5.51
N ASP A 100 3.64 -2.60 -4.90
CA ASP A 100 4.89 -2.99 -5.54
C ASP A 100 5.00 -4.53 -5.62
N GLU A 101 5.30 -5.03 -6.81
CA GLU A 101 5.43 -6.46 -7.05
C GLU A 101 6.76 -7.04 -6.52
N GLY A 102 6.70 -8.30 -6.11
CA GLY A 102 7.88 -9.09 -5.76
C GLY A 102 8.32 -8.99 -4.30
N ARG A 103 9.27 -9.86 -3.93
CA ARG A 103 9.66 -10.13 -2.52
C ARG A 103 10.92 -9.39 -2.09
N SER A 104 11.40 -8.46 -2.91
CA SER A 104 12.68 -7.81 -2.68
C SER A 104 12.58 -6.33 -3.03
N ASN A 105 12.89 -5.51 -2.05
CA ASN A 105 13.12 -4.08 -2.24
C ASN A 105 14.58 -3.78 -1.87
N PRO A 106 15.30 -2.91 -2.61
CA PRO A 106 16.67 -2.50 -2.27
C PRO A 106 16.79 -1.88 -0.86
N TYR A 107 15.78 -1.13 -0.43
CA TYR A 107 15.75 -0.45 0.85
C TYR A 107 15.32 -1.33 2.02
N PHE A 108 14.62 -2.43 1.74
CA PHE A 108 13.98 -3.27 2.77
C PHE A 108 14.50 -4.71 2.76
N PRO A 109 15.71 -4.97 3.28
CA PRO A 109 16.25 -6.32 3.39
C PRO A 109 15.42 -7.23 4.33
N GLU A 110 14.56 -6.68 5.19
CA GLU A 110 13.74 -7.42 6.15
C GLU A 110 12.80 -8.45 5.47
N TYR A 111 12.32 -8.14 4.27
CA TYR A 111 11.48 -9.04 3.45
C TYR A 111 12.27 -10.23 2.86
N ARG A 112 13.60 -10.21 2.90
CA ARG A 112 14.43 -11.32 2.43
C ARG A 112 14.51 -12.47 3.43
N SER A 113 14.10 -12.24 4.68
CA SER A 113 14.06 -13.24 5.75
C SER A 113 13.12 -14.40 5.41
N ALA A 114 13.40 -15.59 5.95
CA ALA A 114 12.56 -16.77 5.74
C ALA A 114 11.13 -16.55 6.27
N THR A 115 11.01 -15.93 7.46
CA THR A 115 9.73 -15.57 8.07
C THR A 115 8.96 -14.55 7.22
N GLY A 116 9.62 -13.51 6.72
CA GLY A 116 9.00 -12.51 5.83
C GLY A 116 8.43 -13.15 4.56
N LYS A 117 9.21 -14.03 3.92
CA LYS A 117 8.79 -14.79 2.71
C LYS A 117 7.70 -15.83 2.97
N PHE A 118 7.60 -16.33 4.20
CA PHE A 118 6.56 -17.28 4.56
C PHE A 118 5.19 -16.59 4.62
N PHE A 119 5.14 -15.40 5.21
CA PHE A 119 3.90 -14.63 5.37
C PHE A 119 3.62 -13.62 4.25
N ASN A 120 4.56 -13.32 3.34
CA ASN A 120 4.33 -12.32 2.30
C ASN A 120 4.83 -12.79 0.93
N ALA A 121 4.04 -12.48 -0.10
CA ALA A 121 4.40 -12.71 -1.49
C ALA A 121 4.96 -11.46 -2.17
N ASP A 122 4.80 -10.31 -1.52
CA ASP A 122 5.16 -8.96 -1.92
C ASP A 122 5.91 -8.23 -0.78
N THR A 123 6.15 -6.92 -0.93
CA THR A 123 6.80 -6.08 0.10
C THR A 123 5.86 -5.15 0.85
N ASN A 124 4.55 -5.22 0.59
CA ASN A 124 3.52 -4.33 1.16
C ASN A 124 3.84 -2.83 1.00
N THR A 125 4.71 -2.45 0.07
CA THR A 125 4.95 -1.06 -0.30
C THR A 125 4.10 -0.71 -1.51
N THR A 126 3.90 0.59 -1.73
CA THR A 126 3.18 1.06 -2.91
C THR A 126 3.97 2.15 -3.60
N THR A 127 3.84 2.22 -4.91
CA THR A 127 4.30 3.34 -5.72
C THR A 127 3.09 3.98 -6.37
N GLY A 128 3.05 5.30 -6.39
CA GLY A 128 1.95 6.03 -6.99
C GLY A 128 2.32 7.43 -7.43
N PHE A 129 1.35 8.11 -8.03
CA PHE A 129 1.45 9.51 -8.37
C PHE A 129 0.11 10.22 -8.30
N TYR A 130 0.17 11.54 -8.10
CA TYR A 130 -0.92 12.47 -8.39
C TYR A 130 -0.50 13.40 -9.52
N LYS A 131 -1.39 13.65 -10.47
CA LYS A 131 -1.26 14.76 -11.42
C LYS A 131 -2.21 15.86 -11.00
N PHE A 132 -1.66 17.04 -10.77
CA PHE A 132 -2.38 18.24 -10.42
C PHE A 132 -2.33 19.27 -11.54
N GLY A 133 -3.39 20.03 -11.65
CA GLY A 133 -3.43 21.29 -12.37
C GLY A 133 -3.89 22.39 -11.42
N ASP A 134 -3.48 23.62 -11.69
CA ASP A 134 -3.98 24.81 -11.03
C ASP A 134 -4.67 25.72 -12.04
N VAL A 135 -5.90 26.15 -11.75
CA VAL A 135 -6.69 26.92 -12.73
C VAL A 135 -6.26 28.38 -12.83
N GLU A 136 -5.63 28.95 -11.80
CA GLU A 136 -5.25 30.36 -11.78
C GLU A 136 -3.84 30.57 -12.33
N SER A 137 -2.87 29.82 -11.84
CA SER A 137 -1.49 29.89 -12.32
C SER A 137 -1.28 29.15 -13.64
N GLY A 138 -2.15 28.20 -13.98
CA GLY A 138 -1.97 27.29 -15.12
C GLY A 138 -0.79 26.34 -14.95
N ALA A 139 -0.22 26.21 -13.74
CA ALA A 139 0.84 25.27 -13.45
C ALA A 139 0.31 23.83 -13.42
N THR A 140 1.17 22.88 -13.80
CA THR A 140 0.89 21.44 -13.70
C THR A 140 1.98 20.77 -12.89
N MET A 141 1.61 19.77 -12.10
CA MET A 141 2.55 19.03 -11.27
C MET A 141 2.25 17.54 -11.32
N THR A 142 3.27 16.71 -11.42
CA THR A 142 3.18 15.28 -11.11
C THR A 142 3.92 15.02 -9.82
N LEU A 143 3.19 14.66 -8.76
CA LEU A 143 3.73 14.27 -7.48
C LEU A 143 3.92 12.76 -7.46
N HIS A 144 5.17 12.31 -7.45
CA HIS A 144 5.50 10.91 -7.27
C HIS A 144 5.71 10.61 -5.78
N PHE A 145 5.18 9.47 -5.33
CA PHE A 145 5.36 9.04 -3.95
C PHE A 145 5.54 7.53 -3.85
N LYS A 146 6.24 7.10 -2.80
CA LYS A 146 6.36 5.71 -2.38
C LYS A 146 6.03 5.58 -0.92
N THR A 147 5.31 4.51 -0.58
CA THR A 147 4.84 4.27 0.78
C THR A 147 5.39 2.98 1.35
N MET A 148 5.49 2.92 2.66
CA MET A 148 5.81 1.72 3.41
C MET A 148 4.94 1.58 4.66
N PRO A 149 4.65 0.36 5.12
CA PRO A 149 4.04 0.13 6.41
C PRO A 149 5.02 0.52 7.52
N PHE A 150 4.53 1.25 8.51
CA PHE A 150 5.32 1.73 9.65
C PHE A 150 4.57 1.49 10.96
N SER A 151 5.33 1.24 12.03
CA SER A 151 4.79 1.10 13.38
C SER A 151 5.64 1.86 14.40
N ASN A 152 4.97 2.64 15.24
CA ASN A 152 5.52 3.21 16.48
C ASN A 152 5.40 2.25 17.67
N ASN A 153 4.83 1.06 17.49
CA ASN A 153 4.66 0.08 18.54
C ASN A 153 5.19 -1.29 18.10
N LYS A 154 5.03 -2.32 18.95
CA LYS A 154 5.64 -3.63 18.69
C LYS A 154 4.83 -4.53 17.76
N TYR A 155 3.51 -4.35 17.67
CA TYR A 155 2.62 -5.39 17.11
C TYR A 155 1.60 -4.89 16.08
N ASN A 156 1.29 -3.59 16.04
CA ASN A 156 0.29 -2.99 15.16
C ASN A 156 0.94 -1.88 14.32
N PHE A 157 0.69 -1.86 13.01
CA PHE A 157 1.08 -0.71 12.20
C PHE A 157 0.37 0.57 12.71
N THR A 158 1.12 1.66 12.78
CA THR A 158 0.61 3.00 13.10
C THR A 158 0.16 3.70 11.83
N GLU A 159 0.93 3.52 10.76
CA GLU A 159 0.67 4.11 9.46
C GLU A 159 0.92 3.04 8.39
N PRO A 160 -0.12 2.49 7.75
CA PRO A 160 0.05 1.45 6.73
C PRO A 160 0.69 2.00 5.45
N PHE A 161 0.52 3.28 5.15
CA PHE A 161 1.01 3.92 3.92
C PHE A 161 1.90 5.13 4.23
N LEU A 162 2.88 4.95 5.11
CA LEU A 162 3.81 6.03 5.43
C LEU A 162 4.65 6.38 4.20
N ILE A 163 4.58 7.62 3.78
CA ILE A 163 5.36 8.12 2.66
C ILE A 163 6.82 8.26 3.09
N TYR A 164 7.71 7.52 2.41
CA TYR A 164 9.15 7.56 2.68
C TYR A 164 9.94 8.26 1.58
N ASP A 165 9.37 8.36 0.37
CA ASP A 165 9.95 9.04 -0.78
C ASP A 165 8.85 9.84 -1.47
N MET A 166 9.06 11.13 -1.66
CA MET A 166 8.09 12.04 -2.29
C MET A 166 8.81 13.16 -3.02
N HIS A 167 8.51 13.33 -4.30
CA HIS A 167 9.03 14.41 -5.11
C HIS A 167 8.01 14.90 -6.13
N ALA A 168 8.05 16.19 -6.41
CA ALA A 168 7.13 16.89 -7.28
C ALA A 168 7.85 17.36 -8.55
N HIS A 169 7.37 16.92 -9.71
CA HIS A 169 7.77 17.43 -11.01
C HIS A 169 6.79 18.54 -11.40
N VAL A 170 7.25 19.79 -11.37
CA VAL A 170 6.41 20.96 -11.65
C VAL A 170 6.78 21.54 -13.01
N SER A 171 5.75 21.85 -13.80
CA SER A 171 5.86 22.53 -15.09
C SER A 171 4.98 23.77 -15.09
N HIS A 172 5.59 24.93 -15.32
CA HIS A 172 4.91 26.22 -15.38
C HIS A 172 5.59 27.15 -16.38
N ASN A 173 4.84 27.64 -17.37
CA ASN A 173 5.30 28.60 -18.38
C ASN A 173 6.63 28.23 -19.06
N GLY A 174 6.81 26.94 -19.39
CA GLY A 174 8.01 26.42 -20.06
C GLY A 174 9.19 26.10 -19.13
N ASN A 175 9.08 26.42 -17.84
CA ASN A 175 10.07 26.04 -16.83
C ASN A 175 9.65 24.72 -16.16
N VAL A 176 10.59 23.77 -16.09
CA VAL A 176 10.42 22.49 -15.40
C VAL A 176 11.42 22.39 -14.27
N PHE A 177 10.94 22.08 -13.07
CA PHE A 177 11.81 21.79 -11.93
C PHE A 177 11.29 20.60 -11.12
N VAL A 178 12.20 19.96 -10.38
CA VAL A 178 11.89 18.84 -9.49
C VAL A 178 12.16 19.27 -8.07
N GLU A 179 11.14 19.19 -7.22
CA GLU A 179 11.25 19.46 -5.79
C GLU A 179 11.15 18.17 -4.99
N SER A 180 12.20 17.84 -4.22
CA SER A 180 12.16 16.71 -3.30
C SER A 180 11.54 17.14 -1.97
N ILE A 181 10.43 16.52 -1.58
CA ILE A 181 9.71 16.81 -0.33
C ILE A 181 10.18 15.84 0.77
N HIS A 182 10.24 14.55 0.44
CA HIS A 182 10.77 13.51 1.31
C HIS A 182 11.79 12.68 0.54
N LYS A 183 12.99 12.52 1.09
CA LYS A 183 14.00 11.63 0.53
C LYS A 183 14.01 10.32 1.31
N ALA A 184 13.96 9.20 0.59
CA ALA A 184 14.03 7.86 1.17
C ALA A 184 15.19 7.73 2.18
N GLU A 185 16.38 8.20 1.80
CA GLU A 185 17.58 8.10 2.64
C GLU A 185 17.47 8.85 3.98
N GLU A 186 16.66 9.91 4.04
CA GLU A 186 16.48 10.71 5.26
C GLU A 186 15.42 10.09 6.17
N VAL A 187 14.29 9.67 5.58
CA VAL A 187 13.20 9.01 6.33
C VAL A 187 13.67 7.68 6.91
N LEU A 188 14.41 6.89 6.13
CA LEU A 188 14.86 5.55 6.51
C LEU A 188 15.98 5.54 7.56
N LYS A 189 16.60 6.70 7.87
CA LYS A 189 17.52 6.82 9.01
C LYS A 189 16.80 6.72 10.35
N THR A 190 15.56 7.20 10.41
CA THR A 190 14.79 7.29 11.67
C THR A 190 13.65 6.28 11.74
N LYS A 191 13.07 5.91 10.60
CA LYS A 191 11.94 4.99 10.51
C LYS A 191 12.33 3.72 9.75
N ARG A 192 11.78 2.58 10.17
CA ARG A 192 11.99 1.29 9.51
C ARG A 192 10.66 0.69 9.08
N ILE A 193 10.72 -0.12 8.04
CA ILE A 193 9.55 -0.82 7.55
C ILE A 193 9.04 -1.81 8.59
N PHE A 194 7.72 -1.85 8.76
CA PHE A 194 7.04 -2.87 9.54
C PHE A 194 6.72 -4.03 8.60
N VAL A 195 7.30 -5.21 8.84
CA VAL A 195 6.98 -6.42 8.07
C VAL A 195 5.75 -7.10 8.67
N PRO A 196 4.59 -7.12 8.02
CA PRO A 196 3.39 -7.75 8.56
C PRO A 196 3.58 -9.26 8.61
N TRP A 197 3.38 -9.87 9.77
CA TRP A 197 3.44 -11.33 9.94
C TRP A 197 2.03 -11.95 9.96
N HIS A 198 0.98 -11.13 9.99
CA HIS A 198 -0.43 -11.51 9.90
C HIS A 198 -1.19 -10.51 9.04
#